data_AF-A0A936IU85-F1
#
_entry.id   AF-A0A936IU85-F1
#
_cell.length_a   1.000
_cell.length_b   1.000
_cell.length_c   1.000
_cell.angle_alpha   90.00
_cell.angle_beta   90.00
_cell.angle_gamma   90.00
#
_symmetry.space_group_name_H-M   'P 1'
#
loop_
_entity.id
_entity.type
_entity.pdbx_description
1 polymer ?
#
loop_
_entity_poly.entity_id
_entity_poly.type
_entity_poly.pdbx_seq_one_letter_code
_entity_poly.pdbx_strand_id
1 'polypeptide(L)'
;MRLLLLAGLLLALVSAAPAARRDFLTAAEADQVRLVQEPNERLKLYVTFARQRIDLLKQLFMEEKPGRSSLIHQTLEDYTGIIDAVDMVCDDALRRRIEIADGMSAVLKAEKEMLEALQSFEESEPKDLERYEFVLARAIETTEDSIELASEDLQERSAEVLERERKEKARIEAMMSKEEVKEKRATEKKEAQQKRKAPTLRRPGEK
;
A
#
# COMPACT_ATOMS: atom_id res chain seq x y z
N MET A 1 -38.30 22.79 -52.66
CA MET A 1 -38.00 21.35 -52.82
C MET A 1 -36.63 21.25 -53.48
N ARG A 2 -35.58 20.66 -52.93
CA ARG A 2 -35.42 19.72 -51.83
C ARG A 2 -34.05 19.98 -51.18
N LEU A 3 -34.06 20.05 -49.86
CA LEU A 3 -32.98 19.65 -48.98
C LEU A 3 -32.39 18.31 -49.43
N LEU A 4 -31.07 18.13 -49.27
CA LEU A 4 -30.38 16.96 -48.69
C LEU A 4 -28.98 16.85 -49.31
N LEU A 5 -27.94 17.05 -48.51
CA LEU A 5 -26.65 16.35 -48.53
C LEU A 5 -25.70 17.04 -47.54
N LEU A 6 -25.96 16.84 -46.24
CA LEU A 6 -25.06 17.21 -45.15
C LEU A 6 -25.43 16.38 -43.93
N ALA A 7 -25.10 15.09 -43.95
CA ALA A 7 -25.14 14.25 -42.75
C ALA A 7 -24.39 12.95 -43.05
N GLY A 8 -23.32 12.67 -42.30
CA GLY A 8 -22.78 11.31 -42.24
C GLY A 8 -21.28 11.15 -42.07
N LEU A 9 -20.60 11.95 -41.25
CA LEU A 9 -19.36 11.49 -40.63
C LEU A 9 -19.20 12.11 -39.23
N LEU A 10 -20.08 11.71 -38.32
CA LEU A 10 -19.94 11.98 -36.89
C LEU A 10 -19.08 10.87 -36.29
N LEU A 11 -17.81 11.24 -36.13
CA LEU A 11 -16.79 10.72 -35.21
C LEU A 11 -17.41 10.02 -33.98
N ALA A 12 -17.31 8.69 -33.91
CA ALA A 12 -17.50 7.95 -32.66
C ALA A 12 -16.15 7.92 -31.92
N LEU A 13 -15.83 9.00 -31.18
CA LEU A 13 -14.88 8.88 -30.07
C LEU A 13 -15.64 8.18 -28.93
N VAL A 14 -15.48 6.87 -28.84
CA VAL A 14 -15.70 6.16 -27.58
C VAL A 14 -14.60 6.62 -26.65
N SER A 15 -14.91 7.56 -25.77
CA SER A 15 -14.10 7.84 -24.59
C SER A 15 -14.12 6.58 -23.72
N ALA A 16 -13.09 5.75 -23.83
CA ALA A 16 -12.77 4.81 -22.77
C ALA A 16 -12.45 5.66 -21.53
N ALA A 17 -13.43 5.80 -20.63
CA ALA A 17 -13.14 6.34 -19.31
C ALA A 17 -12.02 5.47 -18.72
N PRO A 18 -10.94 6.06 -18.17
CA PRO A 18 -9.96 5.26 -17.46
C PRO A 18 -10.73 4.51 -16.37
N ALA A 19 -10.63 3.18 -16.36
CA ALA A 19 -11.11 2.39 -15.24
C ALA A 19 -10.41 2.95 -14.00
N ALA A 20 -11.12 3.73 -13.19
CA ALA A 20 -10.59 4.25 -11.96
C ALA A 20 -10.17 3.03 -11.15
N ARG A 21 -8.87 2.89 -10.89
CA ARG A 21 -8.35 1.83 -10.05
C ARG A 21 -9.05 1.99 -8.72
N ARG A 22 -9.90 1.01 -8.38
CA ARG A 22 -10.70 1.07 -7.15
C ARG A 22 -9.75 1.09 -5.97
N ASP A 23 -9.95 2.00 -5.02
CA ASP A 23 -9.16 2.01 -3.79
C ASP A 23 -9.47 0.76 -2.96
N PHE A 24 -8.44 0.15 -2.37
CA PHE A 24 -8.56 -1.01 -1.48
C PHE A 24 -9.13 -0.64 -0.10
N LEU A 25 -8.96 0.63 0.28
CA LEU A 25 -9.63 1.24 1.42
C LEU A 25 -10.96 1.85 1.00
N THR A 26 -11.94 1.74 1.89
CA THR A 26 -13.13 2.58 1.84
C THR A 26 -12.75 4.04 2.11
N ALA A 27 -13.62 4.98 1.71
CA ALA A 27 -13.39 6.40 1.96
C ALA A 27 -13.19 6.72 3.45
N ALA A 28 -13.95 6.06 4.34
CA ALA A 28 -13.84 6.26 5.78
C ALA A 28 -12.53 5.70 6.37
N GLU A 29 -12.07 4.54 5.89
CA GLU A 29 -10.77 3.99 6.29
C GLU A 29 -9.62 4.89 5.79
N ALA A 30 -9.71 5.37 4.55
CA ALA A 30 -8.73 6.32 4.01
C ALA A 30 -8.67 7.62 4.81
N ASP A 31 -9.82 8.13 5.28
CA ASP A 31 -9.87 9.30 6.17
C ASP A 31 -9.20 9.02 7.53
N GLN A 32 -9.39 7.83 8.11
CA GLN A 32 -8.70 7.46 9.35
C GLN A 32 -7.19 7.42 9.15
N VAL A 33 -6.70 6.84 8.05
CA VAL A 33 -5.26 6.80 7.73
C VAL A 33 -4.69 8.22 7.60
N ARG A 34 -5.44 9.17 7.02
CA ARG A 34 -5.00 10.57 6.92
C ARG A 34 -4.84 11.22 8.29
N LEU A 35 -5.61 10.82 9.29
CA LEU A 35 -5.54 11.38 10.65
C LEU A 35 -4.43 10.75 11.50
N VAL A 36 -4.09 9.48 11.25
CA VAL A 36 -3.06 8.76 12.01
C VAL A 36 -1.69 8.90 11.33
N GLN A 37 -0.87 9.82 11.86
CA GLN A 37 0.45 10.15 11.30
C GLN A 37 1.61 9.41 12.00
N GLU A 38 1.41 8.92 13.22
CA GLU A 38 2.42 8.16 13.95
C GLU A 38 2.53 6.74 13.35
N PRO A 39 3.73 6.26 12.95
CA PRO A 39 3.86 5.01 12.21
C PRO A 39 3.38 3.76 12.95
N ASN A 40 3.64 3.60 14.25
CA ASN A 40 3.20 2.42 14.99
C ASN A 40 1.67 2.32 15.04
N GLU A 41 0.99 3.43 15.33
CA GLU A 41 -0.46 3.52 15.32
C GLU A 41 -1.02 3.32 13.91
N ARG A 42 -0.33 3.81 12.87
CA ARG A 42 -0.75 3.59 11.49
C ARG A 42 -0.63 2.13 11.07
N LEU A 43 0.43 1.44 11.49
CA LEU A 43 0.59 -0.02 11.28
C LEU A 43 -0.55 -0.80 11.96
N LYS A 44 -0.85 -0.50 13.24
CA LYS A 44 -1.96 -1.12 13.98
C LYS A 44 -3.33 -0.84 13.33
N LEU A 45 -3.50 0.36 12.76
CA LEU A 45 -4.73 0.72 12.04
C LEU A 45 -4.91 -0.13 10.79
N TYR A 46 -3.87 -0.30 9.97
CA TYR A 46 -3.92 -1.19 8.80
C TYR A 46 -4.19 -2.65 9.18
N VAL A 47 -3.58 -3.15 10.25
CA VAL A 47 -3.89 -4.48 10.82
C VAL A 47 -5.39 -4.61 11.14
N THR A 48 -6.01 -3.55 11.66
CA THR A 48 -7.45 -3.57 11.95
C THR A 48 -8.27 -3.73 10.68
N PHE A 49 -7.92 -3.04 9.59
CA PHE A 49 -8.62 -3.16 8.32
C PHE A 49 -8.38 -4.53 7.66
N ALA A 50 -7.16 -5.06 7.72
CA ALA A 50 -6.85 -6.40 7.22
C ALA A 50 -7.69 -7.47 7.92
N ARG A 51 -7.81 -7.40 9.26
CA ARG A 51 -8.69 -8.29 10.03
C ARG A 51 -10.15 -8.20 9.60
N GLN A 52 -10.66 -6.99 9.34
CA GLN A 52 -12.02 -6.81 8.84
C GLN A 52 -12.24 -7.47 7.47
N ARG A 53 -11.24 -7.46 6.58
CA ARG A 53 -11.32 -8.19 5.30
C ARG A 53 -11.32 -9.70 5.51
N ILE A 54 -10.47 -10.23 6.40
CA ILE A 54 -10.48 -11.65 6.76
C ILE A 54 -11.81 -12.07 7.39
N ASP A 55 -12.40 -11.26 8.27
CA ASP A 55 -13.69 -11.57 8.88
C ASP A 55 -14.83 -11.58 7.86
N LEU A 56 -14.81 -10.67 6.88
CA LEU A 56 -15.73 -10.71 5.75
C LEU A 56 -15.54 -11.98 4.92
N LEU A 57 -14.30 -12.38 4.63
CA LEU A 57 -14.02 -13.63 3.92
C LEU A 57 -14.57 -14.84 4.67
N LYS A 58 -14.34 -14.94 5.99
CA LYS A 58 -14.92 -16.01 6.83
C LYS A 58 -16.44 -16.10 6.65
N GLN A 59 -17.14 -14.96 6.67
CA GLN A 59 -18.59 -14.94 6.45
C GLN A 59 -18.99 -15.44 5.05
N LEU A 60 -18.25 -15.06 4.00
CA LEU A 60 -18.53 -15.48 2.62
C LEU A 60 -18.26 -16.97 2.38
N PHE A 61 -17.30 -17.54 3.10
CA PHE A 61 -17.02 -18.98 3.08
C PHE A 61 -18.06 -19.78 3.88
N MET A 62 -18.66 -19.19 4.92
CA MET A 62 -19.74 -19.82 5.69
C MET A 62 -21.11 -19.77 4.98
N GLU A 63 -21.42 -18.69 4.26
CA GLU A 63 -22.73 -18.48 3.62
C GLU A 63 -22.64 -18.45 2.08
N GLU A 64 -23.16 -19.49 1.42
CA GLU A 64 -23.17 -19.54 -0.06
C GLU A 64 -24.26 -18.63 -0.66
N LYS A 65 -23.95 -17.35 -0.86
CA LYS A 65 -24.85 -16.38 -1.52
C LYS A 65 -24.52 -16.21 -3.01
N PRO A 66 -25.53 -15.94 -3.88
CA PRO A 66 -25.28 -15.59 -5.27
C PRO A 66 -24.32 -14.39 -5.39
N GLY A 67 -23.32 -14.50 -6.26
CA GLY A 67 -22.34 -13.45 -6.48
C GLY A 67 -21.20 -13.40 -5.45
N ARG A 68 -21.14 -14.32 -4.48
CA ARG A 68 -20.07 -14.33 -3.46
C ARG A 68 -18.67 -14.38 -4.05
N SER A 69 -18.44 -15.10 -5.16
CA SER A 69 -17.10 -15.34 -5.70
C SER A 69 -16.43 -14.03 -6.16
N SER A 70 -17.21 -13.12 -6.75
CA SER A 70 -16.72 -11.79 -7.13
C SER A 70 -16.42 -10.93 -5.90
N LEU A 71 -17.20 -11.06 -4.84
CA LEU A 71 -16.96 -10.35 -3.59
C LEU A 71 -15.74 -10.92 -2.84
N ILE A 72 -15.55 -12.24 -2.83
CA ILE A 72 -14.35 -12.90 -2.31
C ILE A 72 -13.12 -12.39 -3.05
N HIS A 73 -13.14 -12.44 -4.38
CA HIS A 73 -12.04 -11.94 -5.20
C HIS A 73 -11.67 -10.50 -4.84
N GLN A 74 -12.66 -9.60 -4.82
CA GLN A 74 -12.43 -8.19 -4.48
C GLN A 74 -11.89 -8.01 -3.07
N THR A 75 -12.42 -8.77 -2.10
CA THR A 75 -12.01 -8.68 -0.70
C THR A 75 -10.57 -9.17 -0.51
N LEU A 76 -10.14 -10.18 -1.27
CA LEU A 76 -8.75 -10.65 -1.30
C LEU A 76 -7.82 -9.59 -1.93
N GLU A 77 -8.21 -8.94 -3.04
CA GLU A 77 -7.44 -7.82 -3.59
C GLU A 77 -7.29 -6.67 -2.58
N ASP A 78 -8.37 -6.35 -1.85
CA ASP A 78 -8.34 -5.30 -0.85
C ASP A 78 -7.41 -5.65 0.31
N TYR A 79 -7.49 -6.90 0.77
CA TYR A 79 -6.62 -7.42 1.81
C TYR A 79 -5.15 -7.32 1.37
N THR A 80 -4.79 -7.81 0.18
CA THR A 80 -3.42 -7.72 -0.35
C THR A 80 -2.95 -6.26 -0.41
N GLY A 81 -3.79 -5.34 -0.89
CA GLY A 81 -3.46 -3.92 -0.93
C GLY A 81 -3.23 -3.29 0.45
N ILE A 82 -3.90 -3.81 1.49
CA ILE A 82 -3.67 -3.38 2.88
C ILE A 82 -2.30 -3.89 3.37
N ILE A 83 -1.93 -5.14 3.09
CA ILE A 83 -0.62 -5.69 3.47
C ILE A 83 0.52 -4.93 2.76
N ASP A 84 0.39 -4.68 1.45
CA ASP A 84 1.34 -3.83 0.72
C ASP A 84 1.48 -2.43 1.34
N ALA A 85 0.37 -1.87 1.84
CA ALA A 85 0.38 -0.57 2.51
C ALA A 85 1.10 -0.60 3.86
N VAL A 86 0.99 -1.70 4.63
CA VAL A 86 1.76 -1.93 5.86
C VAL A 86 3.26 -1.85 5.56
N ASP A 87 3.73 -2.56 4.54
CA ASP A 87 5.14 -2.55 4.14
C ASP A 87 5.62 -1.17 3.70
N MET A 88 4.78 -0.42 2.95
CA MET A 88 5.09 0.96 2.61
C MET A 88 5.22 1.88 3.84
N VAL A 89 4.41 1.67 4.89
CA VAL A 89 4.55 2.42 6.15
C VAL A 89 5.87 2.07 6.84
N CYS A 90 6.19 0.79 6.91
CA CYS A 90 7.42 0.29 7.52
C CYS A 90 8.65 0.90 6.83
N ASP A 91 8.73 0.77 5.51
CA ASP A 91 9.85 1.29 4.71
C ASP A 91 10.02 2.82 4.85
N ASP A 92 8.92 3.59 4.88
CA ASP A 92 9.01 5.04 5.13
C ASP A 92 9.54 5.36 6.53
N ALA A 93 9.05 4.66 7.55
CA ALA A 93 9.49 4.87 8.92
C ALA A 93 10.97 4.51 9.09
N LEU A 94 11.41 3.36 8.56
CA LEU A 94 12.82 2.94 8.59
C LEU A 94 13.73 3.91 7.85
N ARG A 95 13.30 4.41 6.67
CA ARG A 95 14.03 5.45 5.93
C ARG A 95 14.21 6.72 6.76
N ARG A 96 13.17 7.10 7.49
CA ARG A 96 13.15 8.29 8.37
C ARG A 96 13.78 8.03 9.73
N ARG A 97 14.27 6.81 9.98
CA ARG A 97 14.86 6.36 11.26
C ARG A 97 13.90 6.54 12.43
N ILE A 98 12.62 6.30 12.18
CA ILE A 98 11.57 6.27 13.20
C ILE A 98 11.48 4.84 13.73
N GLU A 99 11.38 4.73 15.05
CA GLU A 99 11.28 3.45 15.74
C GLU A 99 9.84 2.90 15.62
N ILE A 100 9.72 1.63 15.24
CA ILE A 100 8.46 0.98 14.88
C ILE A 100 8.29 -0.42 15.46
N ALA A 101 9.05 -0.78 16.50
CA ALA A 101 9.07 -2.16 16.99
C ALA A 101 7.69 -2.60 17.50
N ASP A 102 6.97 -1.71 18.18
CA ASP A 102 5.62 -1.98 18.71
C ASP A 102 4.61 -2.26 17.60
N GLY A 103 4.64 -1.46 16.53
CA GLY A 103 3.78 -1.62 15.36
C GLY A 103 4.09 -2.90 14.61
N MET A 104 5.37 -3.19 14.37
CA MET A 104 5.80 -4.40 13.68
C MET A 104 5.50 -5.68 14.47
N SER A 105 5.59 -5.63 15.80
CA SER A 105 5.17 -6.76 16.64
C SER A 105 3.67 -7.06 16.50
N ALA A 106 2.84 -6.01 16.43
CA ALA A 106 1.40 -6.16 16.20
C ALA A 106 1.08 -6.69 14.80
N VAL A 107 1.81 -6.23 13.78
CA VAL A 107 1.74 -6.72 12.39
C VAL A 107 2.06 -8.20 12.33
N LEU A 108 3.26 -8.61 12.79
CA LEU A 108 3.72 -9.99 12.74
C LEU A 108 2.76 -10.96 13.43
N LYS A 109 2.23 -10.57 14.58
CA LYS A 109 1.24 -11.39 15.29
C LYS A 109 -0.04 -11.55 14.47
N ALA A 110 -0.56 -10.44 13.95
CA ALA A 110 -1.81 -10.47 13.21
C ALA A 110 -1.69 -11.23 11.89
N GLU A 111 -0.60 -11.03 11.14
CA GLU A 111 -0.40 -11.67 9.84
C GLU A 111 -0.29 -13.19 9.97
N LYS A 112 0.33 -13.72 11.03
CA LYS A 112 0.30 -15.16 11.30
C LYS A 112 -1.12 -15.70 11.46
N GLU A 113 -1.97 -15.02 12.23
CA GLU A 113 -3.37 -15.39 12.41
C GLU A 113 -4.17 -15.27 11.08
N MET A 114 -3.83 -14.30 10.24
CA MET A 114 -4.49 -14.07 8.95
C MET A 114 -4.04 -15.09 7.89
N LEU A 115 -2.76 -15.47 7.89
CA LEU A 115 -2.20 -16.50 7.03
C LEU A 115 -2.86 -17.86 7.30
N GLU A 116 -3.01 -18.24 8.58
CA GLU A 116 -3.74 -19.46 8.96
C GLU A 116 -5.17 -19.44 8.42
N ALA A 117 -5.85 -18.29 8.47
CA ALA A 117 -7.20 -18.16 7.91
C ALA A 117 -7.21 -18.30 6.38
N LEU A 118 -6.28 -17.65 5.67
CA LEU A 118 -6.18 -17.73 4.21
C LEU A 118 -5.88 -19.15 3.72
N GLN A 119 -4.93 -19.84 4.38
CA GLN A 119 -4.62 -21.24 4.09
C GLN A 119 -5.84 -22.14 4.34
N SER A 120 -6.61 -21.90 5.41
CA SER A 120 -7.84 -22.66 5.66
C SER A 120 -8.91 -22.47 4.57
N PHE A 121 -8.95 -21.29 3.92
CA PHE A 121 -9.85 -21.04 2.80
C PHE A 121 -9.45 -21.84 1.57
N GLU A 122 -8.15 -21.92 1.28
CA GLU A 122 -7.61 -22.71 0.17
C GLU A 122 -7.86 -24.21 0.40
N GLU A 123 -7.56 -24.70 1.60
CA GLU A 123 -7.77 -26.11 2.00
C GLU A 123 -9.25 -26.55 1.98
N SER A 124 -10.19 -25.60 2.10
CA SER A 124 -11.62 -25.91 2.09
C SER A 124 -12.16 -26.30 0.71
N GLU A 125 -11.36 -26.14 -0.37
CA GLU A 125 -11.68 -26.48 -1.75
C GLU A 125 -13.13 -26.13 -2.17
N PRO A 126 -13.54 -24.85 -2.04
CA PRO A 126 -14.90 -24.45 -2.37
C PRO A 126 -15.18 -24.65 -3.86
N LYS A 127 -16.43 -24.99 -4.21
CA LYS A 127 -16.83 -25.30 -5.60
C LYS A 127 -16.56 -24.18 -6.60
N ASP A 128 -16.46 -22.95 -6.12
CA ASP A 128 -16.20 -21.75 -6.90
C ASP A 128 -14.75 -21.25 -6.79
N LEU A 129 -13.83 -22.05 -6.23
CA LEU A 129 -12.41 -21.71 -6.02
C LEU A 129 -11.73 -21.20 -7.29
N GLU A 130 -11.95 -21.85 -8.43
CA GLU A 130 -11.37 -21.47 -9.73
C GLU A 130 -11.64 -19.99 -10.11
N ARG A 131 -12.65 -19.34 -9.50
CA ARG A 131 -12.98 -17.93 -9.75
C ARG A 131 -12.08 -16.94 -9.01
N TYR A 132 -11.37 -17.38 -7.97
CA TYR A 132 -10.53 -16.53 -7.12
C TYR A 132 -9.24 -17.20 -6.63
N GLU A 133 -8.91 -18.42 -7.10
CA GLU A 133 -7.72 -19.17 -6.69
C GLU A 133 -6.43 -18.34 -6.82
N PHE A 134 -6.25 -17.62 -7.92
CA PHE A 134 -5.04 -16.84 -8.16
C PHE A 134 -4.89 -15.65 -7.22
N VAL A 135 -6.01 -15.00 -6.85
CA VAL A 135 -5.97 -13.88 -5.91
C VAL A 135 -5.86 -14.37 -4.47
N LEU A 136 -6.40 -15.54 -4.15
CA LEU A 136 -6.19 -16.19 -2.85
C LEU A 136 -4.72 -16.60 -2.67
N ALA A 137 -4.14 -17.27 -3.66
CA ALA A 137 -2.73 -17.65 -3.65
C ALA A 137 -1.81 -16.43 -3.52
N ARG A 138 -2.10 -15.34 -4.25
CA ARG A 138 -1.37 -14.07 -4.08
C ARG A 138 -1.52 -13.51 -2.67
N ALA A 139 -2.72 -13.53 -2.08
CA ALA A 139 -2.92 -13.04 -0.73
C ALA A 139 -2.11 -13.84 0.30
N ILE A 140 -2.00 -15.16 0.11
CA ILE A 140 -1.14 -16.05 0.92
C ILE A 140 0.32 -15.64 0.75
N GLU A 141 0.84 -15.63 -0.49
CA GLU A 141 2.23 -15.28 -0.82
C GLU A 141 2.62 -13.91 -0.26
N THR A 142 1.81 -12.87 -0.51
CA THR A 142 2.07 -11.52 0.03
C THR A 142 2.08 -11.49 1.57
N THR A 143 1.25 -12.30 2.22
CA THR A 143 1.25 -12.37 3.69
C THR A 143 2.49 -13.12 4.21
N GLU A 144 2.91 -14.20 3.53
CA GLU A 144 4.13 -14.94 3.87
C GLU A 144 5.37 -14.05 3.74
N ASP A 145 5.49 -13.32 2.62
CA ASP A 145 6.57 -12.36 2.39
C ASP A 145 6.58 -11.27 3.47
N SER A 146 5.41 -10.71 3.82
CA SER A 146 5.32 -9.66 4.84
C SER A 146 5.67 -10.18 6.24
N ILE A 147 5.30 -11.43 6.57
CA ILE A 147 5.71 -12.09 7.82
C ILE A 147 7.22 -12.28 7.89
N GLU A 148 7.85 -12.72 6.79
CA GLU A 148 9.31 -12.85 6.71
C GLU A 148 9.96 -11.50 7.01
N LEU A 149 9.57 -10.45 6.29
CA LEU A 149 10.07 -9.09 6.48
C LEU A 149 9.77 -8.51 7.87
N ALA A 150 8.65 -8.87 8.49
CA ALA A 150 8.28 -8.44 9.84
C ALA A 150 9.03 -9.20 10.93
N SER A 151 9.63 -10.35 10.61
CA SER A 151 10.42 -11.16 11.51
C SER A 151 11.92 -10.83 11.52
N GLU A 152 12.38 -10.09 10.51
CA GLU A 152 13.78 -9.62 10.39
C GLU A 152 14.18 -8.63 11.49
N ASP A 153 15.49 -8.49 11.72
CA ASP A 153 16.03 -7.45 12.58
C ASP A 153 15.81 -6.06 11.95
N LEU A 154 15.20 -5.15 12.70
CA LEU A 154 14.86 -3.82 12.19
C LEU A 154 16.09 -2.96 11.85
N GLN A 155 17.26 -3.21 12.44
CA GLN A 155 18.48 -2.49 12.09
C GLN A 155 19.03 -2.98 10.75
N GLU A 156 19.02 -4.29 10.53
CA GLU A 156 19.38 -4.92 9.26
C GLU A 156 18.44 -4.42 8.14
N ARG A 157 17.12 -4.53 8.33
CA ARG A 157 16.12 -4.04 7.37
C ARG A 157 16.26 -2.54 7.10
N SER A 158 16.56 -1.73 8.13
CA SER A 158 16.85 -0.29 7.94
C SER A 158 18.07 -0.06 7.05
N ALA A 159 19.15 -0.84 7.22
CA ALA A 159 20.34 -0.73 6.39
C ALA A 159 20.06 -1.09 4.93
N GLU A 160 19.25 -2.13 4.69
CA GLU A 160 18.84 -2.54 3.35
C GLU A 160 17.96 -1.50 2.64
N VAL A 161 16.96 -0.96 3.33
CA VAL A 161 16.09 0.09 2.80
C VAL A 161 16.91 1.32 2.38
N LEU A 162 17.87 1.72 3.21
CA LEU A 162 18.77 2.84 2.91
C LEU A 162 19.71 2.52 1.73
N GLU A 163 20.18 1.28 1.60
CA GLU A 163 21.03 0.88 0.48
C GLU A 163 20.25 0.83 -0.84
N ARG A 164 19.01 0.30 -0.81
CA ARG A 164 18.10 0.30 -1.95
C ARG A 164 17.84 1.73 -2.44
N GLU A 165 17.59 2.67 -1.52
CA GLU A 165 17.41 4.09 -1.85
C GLU A 165 18.67 4.70 -2.48
N ARG A 166 19.87 4.41 -1.94
CA ARG A 166 21.13 4.90 -2.52
C ARG A 166 21.34 4.39 -3.94
N LYS A 167 21.10 3.10 -4.18
CA LYS A 167 21.21 2.48 -5.51
C LYS A 167 20.20 3.08 -6.48
N GLU A 168 18.96 3.28 -6.05
CA GLU A 168 17.93 3.88 -6.90
C GLU A 168 18.23 5.33 -7.23
N LYS A 169 18.68 6.14 -6.25
CA LYS A 169 19.11 7.51 -6.50
C LYS A 169 20.29 7.56 -7.47
N ALA A 170 21.28 6.68 -7.33
CA ALA A 170 22.41 6.59 -8.25
C ALA A 170 21.98 6.18 -9.67
N ARG A 171 21.04 5.23 -9.79
CA ARG A 171 20.46 4.81 -11.09
C ARG A 171 19.74 5.97 -11.77
N ILE A 172 18.91 6.70 -11.03
CA ILE A 172 18.22 7.90 -11.54
C ILE A 172 19.24 8.97 -11.94
N GLU A 173 20.26 9.24 -11.11
CA GLU A 173 21.32 10.21 -11.45
C GLU A 173 22.13 9.82 -12.68
N ALA A 174 22.36 8.53 -12.93
CA ALA A 174 23.04 8.05 -14.13
C ALA A 174 22.21 8.23 -15.40
N MET A 175 20.88 8.31 -15.29
CA MET A 175 19.95 8.54 -16.40
C MET A 175 19.68 10.03 -16.67
N MET A 176 20.04 10.92 -15.74
CA MET A 176 19.85 12.37 -15.87
C MET A 176 21.01 13.05 -16.61
N SER A 177 20.74 14.21 -17.20
CA SER A 177 21.80 15.08 -17.74
C SER A 177 22.65 15.68 -16.61
N LYS A 178 23.87 16.13 -16.95
CA LYS A 178 24.78 16.76 -15.98
C LYS A 178 24.21 18.04 -15.39
N GLU A 179 23.44 18.78 -16.19
CA GLU A 179 22.74 20.00 -15.82
C GLU A 179 21.63 19.71 -14.79
N GLU A 180 20.78 18.71 -15.03
CA GLU A 180 19.73 18.28 -14.10
C GLU A 180 20.30 17.76 -12.77
N VAL A 181 21.40 16.99 -12.81
CA VAL A 181 22.08 16.51 -11.60
C VAL A 181 22.62 17.69 -10.78
N LYS A 182 23.22 18.70 -11.43
CA LYS A 182 23.72 19.90 -10.74
C LYS A 182 22.59 20.70 -10.12
N GLU A 183 21.48 20.87 -10.83
CA GLU A 183 20.31 21.58 -10.33
C GLU A 183 19.70 20.86 -9.12
N LYS A 184 19.49 19.55 -9.21
CA LYS A 184 18.97 18.71 -8.11
C LYS A 184 19.86 18.77 -6.87
N ARG A 185 21.19 18.69 -7.03
CA ARG A 185 22.12 18.81 -5.90
C ARG A 185 22.13 20.22 -5.31
N ALA A 186 21.88 21.26 -6.12
CA ALA A 186 21.78 22.63 -5.63
C ALA A 186 20.48 22.88 -4.87
N THR A 187 19.35 22.34 -5.33
CA THR A 187 18.06 22.40 -4.61
C THR A 187 18.13 21.64 -3.29
N GLU A 188 18.64 20.40 -3.27
CA GLU A 188 18.83 19.61 -2.04
C GLU A 188 19.67 20.38 -0.99
N LYS A 189 20.75 21.05 -1.42
CA LYS A 189 21.58 21.88 -0.53
C LYS A 189 20.83 23.09 0.03
N LYS A 190 20.02 23.76 -0.80
CA LYS A 190 19.21 24.92 -0.38
C LYS A 190 18.14 24.50 0.63
N GLU A 191 17.44 23.40 0.39
CA GLU A 191 16.43 22.85 1.30
C GLU A 191 17.04 22.41 2.64
N ALA A 192 18.19 21.74 2.62
CA ALA A 192 18.90 21.36 3.84
C ALA A 192 19.34 22.59 4.67
N GLN A 193 19.75 23.68 4.02
CA GLN A 193 20.08 24.94 4.70
C GLN A 193 18.84 25.65 5.24
N GLN A 194 17.71 25.61 4.54
CA GLN A 194 16.45 26.20 5.02
C GLN A 194 15.90 25.45 6.24
N LYS A 195 15.92 24.10 6.24
CA LYS A 195 15.51 23.28 7.40
C LYS A 195 16.35 23.59 8.65
N ARG A 196 17.64 23.92 8.49
CA ARG A 196 18.53 24.34 9.60
C ARG A 196 18.25 25.74 10.14
N LYS A 197 17.67 26.63 9.32
CA LYS A 197 17.38 28.03 9.67
C LYS A 197 15.94 28.27 10.12
N ALA A 198 15.07 27.26 10.04
CA ALA A 198 13.69 27.38 10.51
C ALA A 198 13.69 27.71 12.01
N PRO A 199 13.08 28.84 12.44
CA PRO A 199 13.03 29.21 13.84
C PRO A 199 12.30 28.14 14.64
N THR A 200 12.91 27.62 15.69
CA THR A 200 12.19 26.78 16.66
C THR A 200 11.21 27.69 17.41
N LEU A 201 9.99 27.21 17.68
CA LEU A 201 8.97 27.95 18.46
C LEU A 201 9.38 28.19 19.94
N ARG A 202 10.61 27.82 20.33
CA ARG A 202 11.11 28.01 21.69
C ARG A 202 11.41 29.49 21.92
N ARG A 203 10.77 30.05 22.94
CA ARG A 203 11.12 31.39 23.44
C ARG A 203 12.50 31.32 24.12
N PRO A 204 13.32 32.38 24.03
CA PRO A 204 14.59 32.42 24.75
C PRO A 204 14.36 32.21 26.25
N GLY A 205 14.83 31.07 26.81
CA GLY A 205 14.76 30.77 28.24
C GLY A 205 14.01 29.49 28.64
N GLU A 206 13.29 28.82 27.74
CA GLU A 206 12.62 27.55 28.07
C GLU A 206 13.56 26.36 27.76
N LYS A 207 13.98 25.63 28.82
CA LYS A 207 14.66 24.33 28.71
C LYS A 207 13.64 23.23 28.42
#